data_AF-G7YW28-F1
#
_entry.id   AF-G7YW28-F1
#
_cell.length_a   1.000
_cell.length_b   1.000
_cell.length_c   1.000
_cell.angle_alpha   90.00
_cell.angle_beta   90.00
_cell.angle_gamma   90.00
#
_symmetry.space_group_name_H-M   'P 1'
#
loop_
_entity.id
_entity.type
_entity.pdbx_description
1 polymer ?
#
loop_
_entity_poly.entity_id
_entity_poly.type
_entity_poly.pdbx_seq_one_letter_code
_entity_poly.pdbx_strand_id
1 'polypeptide(L)'
;MIDVRKSVPAGVRKTRTPRSAIEKLVDPEVKRNYKNQLLECLPEGTVSDINGHWEKISKALLKVGTSVCGTTQPTSFKHWISDRTVSLLETRRQIPPGRHHNSTRRIIRRQVKLSVRANREAWWTRKAEEMEDAKNAGNVRRLFHLIRSTGPRKPLVSETIRDQNGSLICNKAERLPRWAQ
;
A
#
# COMPACT_ATOMS: atom_id res chain seq x y z
N MET A 1 45.17 2.54 -9.73
CA MET A 1 44.02 1.76 -10.24
C MET A 1 43.40 1.09 -9.02
N ILE A 2 42.30 1.61 -8.48
CA ILE A 2 41.62 1.02 -7.30
C ILE A 2 40.13 0.92 -7.65
N ASP A 3 39.67 -0.32 -7.66
CA ASP A 3 38.29 -0.75 -7.87
C ASP A 3 37.50 -0.58 -6.57
N VAL A 4 36.33 0.07 -6.62
CA VAL A 4 35.40 0.16 -5.48
C VAL A 4 33.97 0.04 -5.99
N ARG A 5 33.57 -1.18 -6.34
CA ARG A 5 32.15 -1.60 -6.29
C ARG A 5 31.95 -2.54 -5.11
N LYS A 6 31.76 -1.98 -3.92
CA LYS A 6 31.18 -2.73 -2.80
C LYS A 6 29.68 -2.87 -3.04
N SER A 7 29.25 -4.10 -3.36
CA SER A 7 27.84 -4.49 -3.39
C SER A 7 27.26 -4.41 -1.96
N VAL A 8 26.21 -3.61 -1.79
CA VAL A 8 25.45 -3.55 -0.54
C VAL A 8 24.58 -4.82 -0.45
N PRO A 9 24.65 -5.61 0.64
CA PRO A 9 23.81 -6.79 0.78
C PRO A 9 22.34 -6.39 0.82
N ALA A 10 21.53 -7.02 -0.03
CA ALA A 10 20.10 -6.81 -0.07
C ALA A 10 19.49 -7.19 1.28
N GLY A 11 18.95 -6.21 2.01
CA GLY A 11 18.27 -6.45 3.27
C GLY A 11 17.14 -7.48 3.09
N VAL A 12 17.10 -8.47 3.99
CA VAL A 12 16.03 -9.48 4.02
C VAL A 12 14.68 -8.76 4.10
N ARG A 13 13.90 -8.84 3.02
CA ARG A 13 12.55 -8.29 3.02
C ARG A 13 11.73 -9.07 4.04
N LYS A 14 11.31 -8.42 5.13
CA LYS A 14 10.36 -9.00 6.09
C LYS A 14 9.12 -9.46 5.31
N THR A 15 8.89 -10.76 5.25
CA THR A 15 7.68 -11.32 4.64
C THR A 15 6.50 -10.87 5.48
N ARG A 16 5.61 -10.09 4.89
CA ARG A 16 4.45 -9.56 5.61
C ARG A 16 3.50 -10.72 5.89
N THR A 17 3.20 -10.99 7.16
CA THR A 17 2.24 -12.03 7.53
C THR A 17 0.89 -11.72 6.88
N PRO A 18 0.31 -12.67 6.10
CA PRO A 18 -1.01 -12.49 5.52
C PRO A 18 -2.04 -12.27 6.63
N ARG A 19 -2.95 -11.31 6.46
CA ARG A 19 -4.06 -11.12 7.41
C ARG A 19 -5.21 -12.05 7.02
N SER A 20 -5.96 -12.56 8.00
CA SER A 20 -7.22 -13.27 7.70
C SER A 20 -8.22 -12.29 7.10
N ALA A 21 -8.94 -12.69 6.05
CA ALA A 21 -9.95 -11.87 5.38
C ALA A 21 -11.28 -11.84 6.16
N ILE A 22 -11.26 -11.27 7.37
CA ILE A 22 -12.39 -11.19 8.30
C ILE A 22 -13.65 -10.56 7.66
N GLU A 23 -13.48 -9.70 6.64
CA GLU A 23 -14.57 -9.11 5.86
C GLU A 23 -15.52 -10.16 5.25
N LYS A 24 -15.04 -11.39 4.98
CA LYS A 24 -15.89 -12.47 4.48
C LYS A 24 -16.89 -13.02 5.51
N LEU A 25 -16.71 -12.75 6.80
CA LEU A 25 -17.65 -13.14 7.86
C LEU A 25 -18.96 -12.33 7.85
N VAL A 26 -19.08 -11.35 6.95
CA VAL A 26 -20.35 -10.68 6.66
C VAL A 26 -21.33 -11.66 5.99
N ASP A 27 -20.82 -12.63 5.23
CA ASP A 27 -21.62 -13.69 4.63
C ASP A 27 -22.13 -14.67 5.72
N PRO A 28 -23.46 -14.89 5.84
CA PRO A 28 -24.04 -15.78 6.83
C PRO A 28 -23.54 -17.23 6.77
N GLU A 29 -23.27 -17.76 5.56
CA GLU A 29 -22.80 -19.13 5.39
C GLU A 29 -21.35 -19.27 5.85
N VAL A 30 -20.49 -18.32 5.45
CA VAL A 30 -19.08 -18.27 5.88
C VAL A 30 -19.00 -18.10 7.40
N LYS A 31 -19.86 -17.26 7.97
CA LYS A 31 -19.95 -17.06 9.42
C LYS A 31 -20.38 -18.32 10.17
N ARG A 32 -21.33 -19.08 9.63
CA ARG A 32 -21.78 -20.36 10.22
C ARG A 32 -20.66 -21.40 10.18
N ASN A 33 -20.00 -21.55 9.03
CA ASN A 33 -18.86 -22.46 8.88
C ASN A 33 -17.70 -22.11 9.82
N TYR A 34 -17.38 -20.81 9.96
CA TYR A 34 -16.37 -20.33 10.89
C TYR A 34 -16.65 -20.73 12.33
N LYS A 35 -17.90 -20.55 12.80
CA LYS A 35 -18.31 -20.93 14.15
C LYS A 35 -18.16 -22.44 14.39
N ASN A 36 -18.62 -23.26 13.44
CA ASN A 36 -18.57 -24.72 13.57
C ASN A 36 -17.12 -25.21 13.67
N GLN A 37 -16.25 -24.77 12.75
CA GLN A 37 -14.83 -25.16 12.79
C GLN A 37 -14.08 -24.62 14.00
N LEU A 38 -14.48 -23.46 14.53
CA LEU A 38 -13.86 -22.91 15.74
C LEU A 38 -14.18 -23.74 16.97
N LEU A 39 -15.43 -24.18 17.11
CA LEU A 39 -15.85 -25.03 18.22
C LEU A 39 -15.05 -26.34 18.26
N GLU A 40 -14.79 -26.97 17.12
CA GLU A 40 -13.99 -28.20 17.03
C GLU A 40 -12.50 -27.99 17.37
N CYS A 41 -11.97 -26.78 17.21
CA CYS A 41 -10.55 -26.48 17.44
C CYS A 41 -10.25 -25.87 18.82
N LEU A 42 -11.27 -25.55 19.62
CA LEU A 42 -11.09 -24.94 20.92
C LEU A 42 -10.62 -25.97 21.96
N PRO A 43 -9.63 -25.63 22.81
CA PRO A 43 -9.16 -26.54 23.85
C PRO A 43 -10.17 -26.63 24.99
N GLU A 44 -10.68 -27.83 25.28
CA GLU A 44 -11.45 -28.12 26.50
C GLU A 44 -10.52 -28.56 27.64
N GLY A 45 -10.72 -28.03 28.85
CA GLY A 45 -9.98 -28.45 30.04
C GLY A 45 -9.69 -27.35 31.06
N THR A 46 -9.21 -27.75 32.25
CA THR A 46 -8.82 -26.86 33.35
C THR A 46 -7.52 -26.11 33.04
N VAL A 47 -7.52 -24.80 33.29
CA VAL A 47 -6.42 -23.90 32.96
C VAL A 47 -5.36 -23.94 34.08
N SER A 48 -4.29 -24.71 33.91
CA SER A 48 -3.13 -24.64 34.84
C SER A 48 -2.13 -23.56 34.44
N ASP A 49 -2.04 -23.24 33.14
CA ASP A 49 -1.22 -22.17 32.57
C ASP A 49 -2.08 -21.26 31.69
N ILE A 50 -2.33 -20.05 32.19
CA ILE A 50 -3.13 -19.03 31.53
C ILE A 50 -2.49 -18.61 30.21
N ASN A 51 -1.17 -18.46 30.15
CA ASN A 51 -0.48 -17.97 28.96
C ASN A 51 -0.47 -19.03 27.85
N GLY A 52 -0.16 -20.28 28.20
CA GLY A 52 -0.24 -21.40 27.27
C GLY A 52 -1.66 -21.67 26.77
N HIS A 53 -2.68 -21.46 27.61
CA HIS A 53 -4.08 -21.56 27.18
C HIS A 53 -4.45 -20.46 26.17
N TRP A 54 -4.05 -19.21 26.41
CA TRP A 54 -4.24 -18.11 25.46
C TRP A 54 -3.53 -18.33 24.12
N GLU A 55 -2.31 -18.88 24.14
CA GLU A 55 -1.62 -19.24 22.89
C GLU A 55 -2.38 -20.28 22.07
N LYS A 56 -2.96 -21.30 22.73
CA LYS A 56 -3.75 -22.34 22.06
C LYS A 56 -5.00 -21.74 21.41
N ILE A 57 -5.72 -20.88 22.12
CA ILE A 57 -6.88 -20.15 21.58
C ILE A 57 -6.46 -19.28 20.38
N SER A 58 -5.37 -18.52 20.51
CA SER A 58 -4.84 -17.68 19.44
C SER A 58 -4.49 -18.49 18.18
N LYS A 59 -3.81 -19.63 18.35
CA LYS A 59 -3.47 -20.55 17.26
C LYS A 59 -4.72 -21.14 16.60
N ALA A 60 -5.73 -21.53 17.37
CA ALA A 60 -7.00 -22.05 16.85
C ALA A 60 -7.75 -20.98 16.03
N LEU A 61 -7.87 -19.76 16.57
CA LEU A 61 -8.50 -18.62 15.88
C LEU A 61 -7.80 -18.28 14.56
N LEU A 62 -6.46 -18.25 14.56
CA LEU A 62 -5.68 -18.01 13.35
C LEU A 62 -5.85 -19.14 12.33
N LYS A 63 -5.76 -20.40 12.76
CA LYS A 63 -5.94 -21.58 11.89
C LYS A 63 -7.31 -21.56 11.22
N VAL A 64 -8.38 -21.43 11.99
CA VAL A 64 -9.76 -21.42 11.48
C VAL A 64 -10.03 -20.19 10.63
N GLY A 65 -9.53 -19.02 11.06
CA GLY A 65 -9.64 -17.78 10.29
C GLY A 65 -8.92 -17.84 8.95
N THR A 66 -7.81 -18.57 8.86
CA THR A 66 -7.09 -18.76 7.60
C THR A 66 -7.79 -19.79 6.70
N SER A 67 -8.33 -20.87 7.30
CA SER A 67 -9.09 -21.93 6.61
C SER A 67 -10.38 -21.40 5.98
N VAL A 68 -11.24 -20.77 6.77
CA VAL A 68 -12.60 -20.40 6.36
C VAL A 68 -12.63 -19.08 5.60
N CYS A 69 -11.94 -18.05 6.10
CA CYS A 69 -11.96 -16.74 5.46
C CYS A 69 -10.90 -16.62 4.35
N GLY A 70 -9.90 -17.50 4.34
CA GLY A 70 -8.70 -17.32 3.52
C GLY A 70 -7.83 -16.18 4.05
N THR A 71 -6.76 -15.90 3.32
CA THR A 71 -5.89 -14.74 3.59
C THR A 71 -6.27 -13.58 2.69
N THR A 72 -6.33 -12.37 3.25
CA THR A 72 -6.15 -11.17 2.46
C THR A 72 -4.68 -11.13 2.10
N GLN A 73 -4.37 -11.49 0.86
CA GLN A 73 -3.13 -11.03 0.28
C GLN A 73 -3.13 -9.51 0.44
N PRO A 74 -2.06 -8.90 0.96
CA PRO A 74 -1.85 -7.47 0.72
C PRO A 74 -1.95 -7.39 -0.79
N THR A 75 -3.00 -6.76 -1.32
CA THR A 75 -3.09 -6.55 -2.75
C THR A 75 -1.82 -5.78 -3.05
N SER A 76 -0.83 -6.46 -3.63
CA SER A 76 0.34 -5.80 -4.18
C SER A 76 -0.28 -4.70 -5.01
N PHE A 77 -0.03 -3.44 -4.63
CA PHE A 77 -0.73 -2.28 -5.17
C PHE A 77 -0.99 -2.56 -6.64
N LYS A 78 -2.24 -2.93 -6.99
CA LYS A 78 -2.55 -3.46 -8.33
C LYS A 78 -2.00 -2.41 -9.26
N HIS A 79 -1.00 -2.77 -10.08
CA HIS A 79 -0.14 -1.76 -10.71
C HIS A 79 -1.07 -0.77 -11.40
N TRP A 80 -1.20 0.45 -10.84
CA TRP A 80 -2.11 1.46 -11.39
C TRP A 80 -1.68 1.82 -12.81
N ILE A 81 -0.42 1.49 -13.14
CA ILE A 81 0.16 1.48 -14.45
C ILE A 81 -0.14 0.15 -15.15
N SER A 82 -0.84 0.23 -16.28
CA SER A 82 -1.09 -0.91 -17.17
C SER A 82 0.20 -1.46 -17.81
N ASP A 83 0.21 -2.75 -18.15
CA ASP A 83 1.33 -3.40 -18.87
C ASP A 83 1.64 -2.69 -20.19
N ARG A 84 0.61 -2.16 -20.87
CA ARG A 84 0.77 -1.30 -22.05
C ARG A 84 1.68 -0.11 -21.77
N THR A 85 1.50 0.56 -20.63
CA THR A 85 2.33 1.73 -20.28
C THR A 85 3.74 1.31 -19.88
N VAL A 86 3.89 0.16 -19.22
CA VAL A 86 5.20 -0.43 -18.95
C VAL A 86 5.94 -0.73 -20.25
N SER A 87 5.27 -1.37 -21.22
CA SER A 87 5.83 -1.63 -22.54
C SER A 87 6.25 -0.34 -23.26
N LEU A 88 5.44 0.71 -23.24
CA LEU A 88 5.82 2.01 -23.82
C LEU A 88 7.06 2.64 -23.15
N LEU A 89 7.21 2.45 -21.83
CA LEU A 89 8.39 2.92 -21.09
C LEU A 89 9.64 2.10 -21.45
N GLU A 90 9.51 0.78 -21.61
CA GLU A 90 10.62 -0.06 -22.08
C GLU A 90 11.03 0.30 -23.51
N THR A 91 10.06 0.46 -24.43
CA THR A 91 10.34 0.94 -25.81
C THR A 91 11.05 2.28 -25.80
N ARG A 92 10.65 3.21 -24.92
CA ARG A 92 11.33 4.51 -24.78
C ARG A 92 12.78 4.37 -24.36
N ARG A 93 13.11 3.40 -23.48
CA ARG A 93 14.49 3.16 -23.01
C ARG A 93 15.40 2.64 -24.12
N GLN A 94 14.85 1.91 -25.09
CA GLN A 94 15.61 1.36 -26.21
C GLN A 94 15.94 2.37 -27.31
N ILE A 95 15.40 3.61 -27.26
CA ILE A 95 15.66 4.61 -28.31
C ILE A 95 17.06 5.23 -28.13
N PRO A 96 17.97 5.11 -29.11
CA PRO A 96 19.32 5.66 -29.01
C PRO A 96 19.35 7.20 -28.92
N PRO A 97 20.44 7.79 -28.41
CA PRO A 97 20.74 9.22 -28.59
C PRO A 97 20.98 9.54 -30.08
N GLY A 98 20.76 10.78 -30.50
CA GLY A 98 20.97 11.21 -31.89
C GLY A 98 19.76 11.89 -32.54
N ARG A 99 20.04 12.75 -33.53
CA ARG A 99 19.03 13.62 -34.18
C ARG A 99 18.02 12.83 -35.01
N HIS A 100 18.45 11.74 -35.64
CA HIS A 100 17.61 10.85 -36.46
C HIS A 100 16.48 10.17 -35.67
N HIS A 101 16.63 10.01 -34.35
CA HIS A 101 15.62 9.38 -33.49
C HIS A 101 14.69 10.37 -32.78
N ASN A 102 14.81 11.67 -33.06
CA ASN A 102 14.05 12.71 -32.37
C ASN A 102 12.53 12.59 -32.58
N SER A 103 12.11 12.27 -33.80
CA SER A 103 10.69 12.04 -34.15
C SER A 103 10.12 10.87 -33.34
N THR A 104 10.79 9.71 -33.36
CA THR A 104 10.42 8.53 -32.57
C THR A 104 10.38 8.83 -31.08
N ARG A 105 11.37 9.56 -30.55
CA ARG A 105 11.39 9.97 -29.13
C ARG A 105 10.26 10.94 -28.79
N ARG A 106 9.80 11.76 -29.73
CA ARG A 106 8.65 12.67 -29.53
C ARG A 106 7.34 11.89 -29.51
N ILE A 107 7.17 10.94 -30.43
CA ILE A 107 5.98 10.08 -30.52
C ILE A 107 5.84 9.26 -29.23
N ILE A 108 6.89 8.53 -28.82
CA ILE A 108 6.81 7.68 -27.62
C ILE A 108 6.55 8.51 -26.36
N ARG A 109 7.13 9.72 -26.25
CA ARG A 109 6.88 10.62 -25.11
C ARG A 109 5.41 11.04 -25.05
N ARG A 110 4.78 11.32 -26.20
CA ARG A 110 3.34 11.64 -26.27
C ARG A 110 2.50 10.43 -25.85
N GLN A 111 2.81 9.25 -26.37
CA GLN A 111 2.08 8.01 -26.03
C GLN A 111 2.17 7.67 -24.55
N VAL A 112 3.38 7.70 -23.96
CA VAL A 112 3.58 7.49 -22.52
C VAL A 112 2.81 8.52 -21.70
N LYS A 113 2.85 9.80 -22.08
CA LYS A 113 2.09 10.85 -21.37
C LYS A 113 0.59 10.58 -21.39
N LEU A 114 0.04 10.19 -22.54
CA LEU A 114 -1.38 9.87 -22.69
C LEU A 114 -1.76 8.61 -21.91
N SER A 115 -0.96 7.54 -21.98
CA SER A 115 -1.26 6.29 -21.29
C SER A 115 -1.19 6.44 -19.76
N VAL A 116 -0.22 7.21 -19.26
CA VAL A 116 -0.13 7.54 -17.83
C VAL A 116 -1.33 8.36 -17.36
N ARG A 117 -1.82 9.31 -18.17
CA ARG A 117 -3.06 10.07 -17.86
C ARG A 117 -4.27 9.15 -17.80
N ALA A 118 -4.46 8.30 -18.82
CA ALA A 118 -5.56 7.35 -18.85
C ALA A 118 -5.53 6.39 -17.65
N ASN A 119 -4.36 5.85 -17.32
CA ASN A 119 -4.17 5.02 -16.13
C ASN A 119 -4.53 5.78 -14.83
N ARG A 120 -4.16 7.05 -14.75
CA ARG A 120 -4.45 7.89 -13.58
C ARG A 120 -5.93 8.20 -13.45
N GLU A 121 -6.60 8.50 -14.56
CA GLU A 121 -8.05 8.71 -14.63
C GLU A 121 -8.80 7.44 -14.20
N ALA A 122 -8.45 6.29 -14.78
CA ALA A 122 -9.03 5.00 -14.41
C ALA A 122 -8.85 4.67 -12.92
N TRP A 123 -7.67 4.99 -12.36
CA TRP A 123 -7.44 4.84 -10.93
C TRP A 123 -8.32 5.75 -10.08
N TRP A 124 -8.51 7.01 -10.48
CA TRP A 124 -9.39 7.94 -9.77
C TRP A 124 -10.86 7.54 -9.86
N THR A 125 -11.34 7.10 -11.02
CA THR A 125 -12.70 6.58 -11.21
C THR A 125 -12.96 5.41 -10.27
N ARG A 126 -12.07 4.41 -10.27
CA ARG A 126 -12.17 3.26 -9.36
C ARG A 126 -12.16 3.68 -7.89
N LYS A 127 -11.37 4.71 -7.54
CA LYS A 127 -11.33 5.21 -6.16
C LYS A 127 -12.63 5.89 -5.75
N ALA A 128 -13.30 6.59 -6.66
CA ALA A 128 -14.60 7.18 -6.41
C ALA A 128 -15.67 6.08 -6.23
N GLU A 129 -15.67 5.05 -7.08
CA GLU A 129 -16.54 3.87 -6.92
C GLU A 129 -16.34 3.19 -5.56
N GLU A 130 -15.08 2.91 -5.17
CA GLU A 130 -14.78 2.31 -3.86
C GLU A 130 -15.29 3.17 -2.67
N MET A 131 -15.33 4.51 -2.83
CA MET A 131 -15.86 5.41 -1.80
C MET A 131 -17.39 5.38 -1.76
N GLU A 132 -18.05 5.39 -2.92
CA GLU A 132 -19.52 5.31 -3.03
C GLU A 132 -20.03 3.98 -2.48
N ASP A 133 -19.36 2.86 -2.80
CA ASP A 133 -19.67 1.54 -2.23
C ASP A 133 -19.54 1.53 -0.71
N ALA A 134 -18.46 2.10 -0.17
CA ALA A 134 -18.24 2.16 1.28
C ALA A 134 -19.30 3.00 1.99
N LYS A 135 -19.73 4.11 1.36
CA LYS A 135 -20.82 4.96 1.83
C LYS A 135 -22.15 4.19 1.81
N ASN A 136 -22.49 3.55 0.70
CA ASN A 136 -23.75 2.81 0.53
C ASN A 136 -23.84 1.61 1.47
N ALA A 137 -22.71 0.97 1.78
CA ALA A 137 -22.63 -0.10 2.78
C ALA A 137 -22.67 0.40 4.24
N GLY A 138 -22.76 1.72 4.48
CA GLY A 138 -22.68 2.29 5.83
C GLY A 138 -21.31 2.11 6.51
N ASN A 139 -20.26 1.76 5.76
CA ASN A 139 -18.93 1.49 6.30
C ASN A 139 -18.12 2.79 6.44
N VAL A 140 -18.50 3.60 7.44
CA VAL A 140 -17.89 4.90 7.73
C VAL A 140 -16.38 4.80 7.96
N ARG A 141 -15.92 3.73 8.62
CA ARG A 141 -14.50 3.50 8.85
C ARG A 141 -13.75 3.36 7.53
N ARG A 142 -14.24 2.54 6.60
CA ARG A 142 -13.62 2.34 5.28
C ARG A 142 -13.61 3.63 4.47
N LEU A 143 -14.72 4.37 4.45
CA LEU A 143 -14.84 5.65 3.77
C LEU A 143 -13.79 6.67 4.26
N PHE A 144 -13.66 6.84 5.58
CA PHE A 144 -12.68 7.76 6.15
C PHE A 144 -11.23 7.37 5.81
N HIS A 145 -10.91 6.07 5.79
CA HIS A 145 -9.60 5.59 5.35
C HIS A 145 -9.34 5.92 3.87
N LEU A 146 -10.35 5.76 3.00
CA LEU A 146 -10.23 6.09 1.58
C LEU A 146 -9.98 7.58 1.36
N ILE A 147 -10.74 8.46 2.03
CA ILE A 147 -10.56 9.92 1.98
C ILE A 147 -9.14 10.30 2.41
N ARG A 148 -8.67 9.78 3.55
CA ARG A 148 -7.31 10.06 4.04
C ARG A 148 -6.22 9.54 3.12
N SER A 149 -6.44 8.38 2.48
CA SER A 149 -5.44 7.76 1.59
C SER A 149 -5.32 8.46 0.24
N THR A 150 -6.37 9.16 -0.19
CA THR A 150 -6.45 9.88 -1.47
C THR A 150 -6.22 11.38 -1.32
N GLY A 151 -6.34 11.90 -0.10
CA GLY A 151 -6.07 13.29 0.23
C GLY A 151 -4.61 13.71 -0.01
N PRO A 152 -4.33 15.03 0.06
CA PRO A 152 -2.99 15.56 -0.08
C PRO A 152 -2.01 14.81 0.81
N ARG A 153 -0.92 14.32 0.22
CA ARG A 153 0.16 13.74 1.02
C ARG A 153 0.71 14.84 1.93
N LYS A 154 0.89 14.50 3.21
CA LYS A 154 1.62 15.37 4.13
C LYS A 154 2.97 15.73 3.50
N PRO A 155 3.37 17.01 3.52
CA PRO A 155 4.70 17.40 3.07
C PRO A 155 5.75 16.54 3.76
N LEU A 156 6.73 16.05 3.00
CA LEU A 156 7.79 15.16 3.52
C LEU A 156 8.66 15.88 4.56
N VAL A 157 8.71 17.21 4.50
CA VAL A 157 9.40 18.07 5.45
C VAL A 157 8.35 18.82 6.25
N SER A 158 8.41 18.77 7.58
CA SER A 158 7.58 19.66 8.41
C SER A 158 7.82 21.10 7.95
N GLU A 159 6.75 21.81 7.60
CA GLU A 159 6.86 23.21 7.17
C GLU A 159 7.38 24.11 8.29
N THR A 160 7.27 23.61 9.52
CA THR A 160 7.71 24.25 10.75
C THR A 160 9.13 23.81 11.13
N ILE A 161 10.05 24.77 11.19
CA ILE A 161 11.43 24.62 11.67
C ILE A 161 11.60 25.60 12.84
N ARG A 162 12.35 25.25 13.90
CA ARG A 162 12.68 26.22 14.96
C ARG A 162 13.88 27.08 14.56
N ASP A 163 13.80 28.38 14.81
CA ASP A 163 14.95 29.28 14.72
C ASP A 163 15.92 29.05 15.90
N GLN A 164 17.01 29.81 15.93
CA GLN A 164 18.01 29.73 17.00
C GLN A 164 17.45 30.14 18.38
N ASN A 165 16.35 30.89 18.41
CA ASN A 165 15.66 31.36 19.61
C ASN A 165 14.50 30.43 20.03
N GLY A 166 14.29 29.32 19.31
CA GLY A 166 13.21 28.36 19.55
C GLY A 166 11.85 28.74 18.95
N SER A 167 11.74 29.87 18.24
CA SER A 167 10.53 30.33 17.56
C SER A 167 10.24 29.52 16.30
N LEU A 168 8.97 29.32 15.99
CA LEU A 168 8.54 28.51 14.84
C LEU A 168 8.60 29.32 13.54
N ILE A 169 9.49 28.94 12.63
CA ILE A 169 9.55 29.44 11.26
C ILE A 169 8.57 28.62 10.40
N CYS A 170 7.52 29.29 9.90
CA CYS A 170 6.51 28.70 9.03
C CYS A 170 6.56 29.23 7.58
N ASN A 171 7.28 30.33 7.32
CA ASN A 171 7.34 30.97 6.01
C ASN A 171 8.51 30.44 5.16
N LYS A 172 8.28 30.23 3.85
CA LYS A 172 9.27 29.78 2.88
C LYS A 172 10.48 30.72 2.76
N ALA A 173 10.28 32.04 2.85
CA ALA A 173 11.36 33.02 2.69
C ALA A 173 12.38 32.96 3.84
N GLU A 174 11.91 32.74 5.06
CA GLU A 174 12.73 32.69 6.29
C GLU A 174 13.46 31.35 6.46
N ARG A 175 13.06 30.31 5.71
CA ARG A 175 13.72 28.98 5.75
C ARG A 175 15.03 28.95 4.97
N LEU A 176 15.13 29.73 3.88
CA LEU A 176 16.32 29.74 3.00
C LEU A 176 17.60 30.17 3.74
N PRO A 177 17.61 31.26 4.54
CA PRO A 177 18.78 31.67 5.31
C PRO A 177 19.20 30.63 6.37
N ARG A 178 18.26 29.89 6.97
CA ARG A 178 18.57 28.92 8.02
C ARG A 178 19.35 27.71 7.51
N TRP A 179 19.14 27.31 6.25
CA TRP A 179 19.87 26.22 5.60
C TRP A 179 21.26 26.64 5.12
N ALA A 180 21.49 27.95 4.94
CA ALA A 180 22.77 28.51 4.52
C ALA A 180 23.76 28.71 5.67
N GLN A 181 23.37 28.32 6.90
CA GLN A 181 24.09 28.54 8.15
C GLN A 181 24.46 27.20 8.78
#